data_AF-A0A370KR48-F1
#
_entry.id   AF-A0A370KR48-F1
#
_cell.length_a   1.000
_cell.length_b   1.000
_cell.length_c   1.000
_cell.angle_alpha   90.00
_cell.angle_beta   90.00
_cell.angle_gamma   90.00
#
_symmetry.space_group_name_H-M   'P 1'
#
loop_
_entity.id
_entity.type
_entity.pdbx_description
1 polymer ?
#
loop_
_entity_poly.entity_id
_entity_poly.type
_entity_poly.pdbx_seq_one_letter_code
_entity_poly.pdbx_strand_id
1 'polypeptide(L)'
;MTILASRATLNGDTVTIENPQIVNGLQTSTQIARHLHSQLDDKRSVMVKIVSSEDEETRDKIIKATNSQNPIQPATLRATDKVQRDIEEALKAIGLYYDRRKNYYKNEGKPADKIVSIPLMAQALMTIILSSPDTARARPSSLIKDGSVYSSIFSESHPINLYTNAALLIQHVDRVLKSRSELKARDRSNLRFYTLLWLVASSTRKTHPKAEDIAKLDARKIDDGEIEAAIDEVWKLYDALGASDQAAKGSDLRKGIVEALATKIVAEHKVDATVE
;
A
#
# COMPACT_ATOMS: atom_id res chain seq x y z
N MET A 1 29.72 12.10 7.88
CA MET A 1 28.38 11.46 7.87
C MET A 1 27.32 12.52 7.62
N THR A 2 26.28 12.25 6.83
CA THR A 2 25.20 13.21 6.59
C THR A 2 23.94 12.78 7.34
N ILE A 3 23.35 13.70 8.10
CA ILE A 3 22.08 13.52 8.79
C ILE A 3 21.05 14.48 8.19
N LEU A 4 19.95 13.93 7.69
CA LEU A 4 18.77 14.69 7.34
C LEU A 4 17.85 14.81 8.55
N ALA A 5 17.22 15.95 8.71
CA ALA A 5 16.32 16.21 9.82
C ALA A 5 15.10 17.03 9.35
N SER A 6 13.96 16.89 10.04
CA SER A 6 12.86 17.83 9.85
C SER A 6 13.23 19.21 10.39
N ARG A 7 13.94 19.23 11.53
CA ARG A 7 14.39 20.44 12.21
C ARG A 7 15.72 20.18 12.92
N ALA A 8 16.59 21.19 12.92
CA ALA A 8 17.84 21.18 13.67
C ALA A 8 18.03 22.54 14.35
N THR A 9 18.24 22.54 15.66
CA THR A 9 18.45 23.75 16.46
C THR A 9 19.77 23.66 17.20
N LEU A 10 20.61 24.69 17.07
CA LEU A 10 21.90 24.79 17.75
C LEU A 10 21.73 25.63 19.02
N ASN A 11 21.98 25.02 20.17
CA ASN A 11 21.95 25.67 21.48
C ASN A 11 23.34 25.52 22.12
N GLY A 12 24.16 26.57 22.04
CA GLY A 12 25.56 26.52 22.43
C GLY A 12 26.31 25.45 21.63
N ASP A 13 26.90 24.48 22.33
CA ASP A 13 27.65 23.38 21.71
C ASP A 13 26.79 22.13 21.42
N THR A 14 25.48 22.19 21.70
CA THR A 14 24.56 21.06 21.51
C THR A 14 23.61 21.32 20.34
N VAL A 15 23.54 20.36 19.41
CA VAL A 15 22.54 20.39 18.34
C VAL A 15 21.39 19.44 18.68
N THR A 16 20.18 19.98 18.76
CA THR A 16 18.95 19.20 18.89
C THR A 16 18.37 18.95 17.51
N ILE A 17 18.13 17.68 17.18
CA ILE A 17 17.69 17.24 15.86
C ILE A 17 16.38 16.47 15.98
N GLU A 18 15.41 16.78 15.13
CA GLU A 18 14.13 16.07 15.06
C GLU A 18 14.04 15.17 13.83
N ASN A 19 13.48 13.98 14.03
CA ASN A 19 13.32 12.93 13.02
C ASN A 19 14.61 12.67 12.19
N PRO A 20 15.75 12.41 12.86
CA PRO A 20 17.04 12.27 12.19
C PRO A 20 17.07 11.03 11.28
N GLN A 21 17.62 11.20 10.08
CA GLN A 21 17.84 10.15 9.09
C GLN A 21 19.28 10.20 8.61
N ILE A 22 20.05 9.17 8.92
CA ILE A 22 21.43 9.03 8.45
C ILE A 22 21.42 8.54 7.00
N VAL A 23 22.00 9.31 6.08
CA VAL A 23 22.13 8.93 4.67
C VAL A 23 23.57 8.50 4.39
N ASN A 24 23.74 7.38 3.69
CA ASN A 24 25.04 6.76 3.37
C ASN A 24 25.96 6.50 4.59
N GLY A 25 25.41 6.42 5.80
CA GLY A 25 26.20 6.23 7.01
C GLY A 25 26.30 4.78 7.49
N LEU A 26 25.82 3.77 6.74
CA LEU A 26 25.73 2.38 7.25
C LEU A 26 27.11 1.85 7.69
N GLN A 27 28.14 2.01 6.85
CA GLN A 27 29.49 1.56 7.20
C GLN A 27 30.06 2.34 8.39
N THR A 28 29.98 3.68 8.36
CA THR A 28 30.49 4.54 9.43
C THR A 28 29.80 4.28 10.75
N SER A 29 28.46 4.22 10.77
CA SER A 29 27.67 3.95 11.97
C SER A 29 27.94 2.55 12.53
N THR A 30 28.09 1.53 11.67
CA THR A 30 28.43 0.17 12.10
C THR A 30 29.81 0.12 12.76
N GLN A 31 30.81 0.80 12.18
CA GLN A 31 32.14 0.84 12.78
C GLN A 31 32.17 1.61 14.10
N ILE A 32 31.46 2.75 14.18
CA ILE A 32 31.31 3.51 15.44
C ILE A 32 30.65 2.62 16.50
N ALA A 33 29.53 1.98 16.19
CA ALA A 33 28.83 1.09 17.13
C ALA A 33 29.75 -0.04 17.61
N ARG A 34 30.45 -0.72 16.68
CA ARG A 34 31.38 -1.80 17.02
C ARG A 34 32.54 -1.31 17.90
N HIS A 35 33.07 -0.12 17.63
CA HIS A 35 34.16 0.45 18.40
C HIS A 35 33.72 0.81 19.82
N LEU A 36 32.56 1.50 19.96
CA LEU A 36 31.98 1.89 21.24
C LEU A 36 31.58 0.69 22.12
N HIS A 37 31.32 -0.48 21.53
CA HIS A 37 31.14 -1.72 22.29
C HIS A 37 32.42 -2.22 22.98
N SER A 38 33.60 -1.86 22.47
CA SER A 38 34.90 -2.37 22.94
C SER A 38 35.73 -1.34 23.73
N GLN A 39 35.61 -0.05 23.40
CA GLN A 39 36.31 1.05 24.05
C GLN A 39 35.38 2.27 24.10
N LEU A 40 35.19 2.80 25.30
CA LEU A 40 34.35 3.99 25.55
C LEU A 40 35.16 5.29 25.63
N ASP A 41 36.49 5.20 25.76
CA ASP A 41 37.39 6.36 25.91
C ASP A 41 38.13 6.64 24.61
N ASP A 42 37.39 7.06 23.59
CA ASP A 42 37.92 7.52 22.29
C ASP A 42 37.68 9.03 22.14
N LYS A 43 38.76 9.80 21.94
CA LYS A 43 38.74 11.27 21.82
C LYS A 43 38.63 11.77 20.38
N ARG A 44 38.59 10.86 19.40
CA ARG A 44 38.47 11.24 17.98
C ARG A 44 37.09 11.82 17.70
N SER A 45 37.03 12.79 16.80
CA SER A 45 35.78 13.40 16.36
C SER A 45 35.45 12.96 14.94
N VAL A 46 34.16 12.78 14.66
CA VAL A 46 33.65 12.47 13.32
C VAL A 46 32.87 13.67 12.80
N MET A 47 33.20 14.15 11.60
CA MET A 47 32.45 15.23 10.98
C MET A 47 31.03 14.78 10.62
N VAL A 48 30.05 15.49 11.16
CA VAL A 48 28.62 15.30 10.87
C VAL A 48 28.11 16.52 10.13
N LYS A 49 27.56 16.31 8.93
CA LYS A 49 26.85 17.33 8.16
C LYS A 49 25.36 17.16 8.45
N ILE A 50 24.74 18.17 9.04
CA ILE A 50 23.29 18.18 9.30
C ILE A 50 22.63 19.05 8.23
N VAL A 51 21.61 18.53 7.57
CA VAL A 51 20.80 19.28 6.63
C VAL A 51 19.34 19.19 7.10
N SER A 52 18.80 20.30 7.58
CA SER A 52 17.41 20.43 7.98
C SER A 52 16.61 21.11 6.89
N SER A 53 15.44 20.55 6.58
CA SER A 53 14.44 21.21 5.75
C SER A 53 13.06 20.76 6.21
N GLU A 54 12.17 21.73 6.38
CA GLU A 54 10.74 21.47 6.61
C GLU A 54 10.06 20.97 5.33
N ASP A 55 10.63 21.32 4.16
CA ASP A 55 10.19 20.81 2.87
C ASP A 55 10.71 19.39 2.62
N GLU A 56 9.77 18.46 2.65
CA GLU A 56 10.02 17.06 2.44
C GLU A 56 10.49 16.75 1.00
N GLU A 57 10.08 17.57 0.01
CA GLU A 57 10.55 17.42 -1.36
C GLU A 57 12.05 17.68 -1.49
N THR A 58 12.52 18.74 -0.86
CA THR A 58 13.94 19.08 -0.77
C THR A 58 14.73 17.95 -0.11
N ARG A 59 14.22 17.35 0.98
CA ARG A 59 14.86 16.19 1.62
C ARG A 59 14.95 14.99 0.67
N ASP A 60 13.87 14.65 -0.02
CA ASP A 60 13.84 13.53 -0.97
C ASP A 60 14.84 13.74 -2.14
N LYS A 61 14.97 14.97 -2.65
CA LYS A 61 15.98 15.34 -3.66
C LYS A 61 17.39 15.14 -3.14
N ILE A 62 17.67 15.53 -1.89
CA ILE A 62 18.98 15.33 -1.26
C ILE A 62 19.26 13.83 -1.08
N ILE A 63 18.28 13.02 -0.67
CA ILE A 63 18.41 11.56 -0.55
C ILE A 63 18.79 10.95 -1.91
N LYS A 64 18.07 11.32 -2.99
CA LYS A 64 18.35 10.85 -4.36
C LYS A 64 19.76 11.23 -4.81
N ALA A 65 20.16 12.49 -4.64
CA ALA A 65 21.47 12.97 -5.05
C ALA A 65 22.61 12.29 -4.27
N THR A 66 22.40 12.05 -2.98
CA THR A 66 23.42 11.49 -2.08
C THR A 66 23.57 9.98 -2.28
N ASN A 67 22.50 9.22 -2.53
CA ASN A 67 22.56 7.76 -2.74
C ASN A 67 23.03 7.33 -4.15
N SER A 68 23.53 8.23 -5.00
CA SER A 68 23.97 7.87 -6.36
C SER A 68 25.13 6.84 -6.42
N GLN A 69 25.79 6.54 -5.29
CA GLN A 69 26.90 5.59 -5.19
C GLN A 69 26.48 4.14 -4.86
N ASN A 70 25.22 3.87 -4.47
CA ASN A 70 24.69 2.51 -4.27
C ASN A 70 23.34 2.37 -4.98
N PRO A 71 23.04 1.23 -5.64
CA PRO A 71 21.77 1.05 -6.34
C PRO A 71 20.59 1.16 -5.35
N ILE A 72 19.84 2.25 -5.46
CA ILE A 72 18.62 2.50 -4.69
C ILE A 72 17.56 1.48 -5.14
N GLN A 73 16.85 0.85 -4.20
CA GLN A 73 15.72 0.01 -4.57
C GLN A 73 14.69 0.84 -5.36
N PRO A 74 14.18 0.36 -6.51
CA PRO A 74 13.21 1.10 -7.32
C PRO A 74 12.00 1.62 -6.53
N ALA A 75 11.53 0.85 -5.54
CA ALA A 75 10.44 1.26 -4.65
C ALA A 75 10.73 2.55 -3.86
N THR A 76 11.98 2.77 -3.44
CA THR A 76 12.39 3.99 -2.73
C THR A 76 12.44 5.21 -3.66
N LEU A 77 12.75 5.01 -4.95
CA LEU A 77 12.66 6.07 -5.95
C LEU A 77 11.19 6.44 -6.22
N ARG A 78 10.33 5.44 -6.38
CA ARG A 78 8.88 5.63 -6.61
C ARG A 78 8.19 6.38 -5.47
N ALA A 79 8.62 6.18 -4.22
CA ALA A 79 8.08 6.87 -3.04
C ALA A 79 8.21 8.41 -3.07
N THR A 80 9.01 8.95 -3.99
CA THR A 80 9.18 10.39 -4.18
C THR A 80 8.37 10.94 -5.36
N ASP A 81 7.69 10.08 -6.11
CA ASP A 81 6.85 10.48 -7.24
C ASP A 81 5.69 11.35 -6.73
N LYS A 82 5.30 12.35 -7.53
CA LYS A 82 4.23 13.29 -7.18
C LYS A 82 2.93 12.58 -6.84
N VAL A 83 2.51 11.61 -7.65
CA VAL A 83 1.32 10.79 -7.40
C VAL A 83 1.31 10.15 -6.01
N GLN A 84 2.46 9.70 -5.49
CA GLN A 84 2.52 9.08 -4.16
C GLN A 84 2.29 10.10 -3.04
N ARG A 85 2.76 11.34 -3.23
CA ARG A 85 2.53 12.45 -2.28
C ARG A 85 1.08 12.90 -2.29
N ASP A 86 0.51 13.04 -3.48
CA ASP A 86 -0.90 13.41 -3.63
C ASP A 86 -1.81 12.35 -2.97
N ILE A 87 -1.48 11.06 -3.12
CA ILE A 87 -2.16 9.95 -2.42
C ILE A 87 -2.00 10.10 -0.90
N GLU A 88 -0.81 10.39 -0.40
CA GLU A 88 -0.58 10.58 1.03
C GLU A 88 -1.44 11.70 1.61
N GLU A 89 -1.47 12.86 0.95
CA GLU A 89 -2.27 14.01 1.36
C GLU A 89 -3.77 13.67 1.36
N ALA A 90 -4.26 13.02 0.30
CA ALA A 90 -5.65 12.60 0.19
C ALA A 90 -6.06 11.57 1.27
N LEU A 91 -5.21 10.59 1.55
CA LEU A 91 -5.45 9.59 2.61
C LEU A 91 -5.44 10.25 4.00
N LYS A 92 -4.53 11.20 4.23
CA LYS A 92 -4.44 11.93 5.49
C LYS A 92 -5.71 12.72 5.78
N ALA A 93 -6.30 13.34 4.76
CA ALA A 93 -7.57 14.09 4.88
C ALA A 93 -8.75 13.21 5.32
N ILE A 94 -8.69 11.89 5.11
CA ILE A 94 -9.72 10.93 5.51
C ILE A 94 -9.34 10.09 6.73
N GLY A 95 -8.25 10.46 7.43
CA GLY A 95 -7.80 9.80 8.65
C GLY A 95 -7.01 8.51 8.44
N LEU A 96 -6.52 8.26 7.21
CA LEU A 96 -5.61 7.17 6.87
C LEU A 96 -4.19 7.69 6.69
N TYR A 97 -3.22 6.79 6.82
CA TYR A 97 -1.79 7.14 6.79
C TYR A 97 -1.08 6.35 5.70
N TYR A 98 -0.58 7.04 4.67
CA TYR A 98 0.07 6.39 3.53
C TYR A 98 1.58 6.27 3.73
N ASP A 99 2.05 5.06 4.03
CA ASP A 99 3.45 4.76 4.31
C ASP A 99 4.29 4.76 3.00
N ARG A 100 4.65 5.95 2.51
CA ARG A 100 5.60 6.10 1.39
C ARG A 100 6.98 5.55 1.73
N ARG A 101 7.38 5.72 2.99
CA ARG A 101 8.63 5.19 3.55
C ARG A 101 8.28 4.08 4.52
N LYS A 102 9.04 2.99 4.46
CA LYS A 102 8.79 1.79 5.27
C LYS A 102 8.72 2.14 6.76
N ASN A 103 7.58 1.84 7.38
CA ASN A 103 7.30 2.02 8.81
C ASN A 103 7.31 3.49 9.28
N TYR A 104 7.15 4.48 8.41
CA TYR A 104 7.21 5.89 8.82
C TYR A 104 6.11 6.22 9.84
N TYR A 105 4.84 6.06 9.46
CA TYR A 105 3.71 6.33 10.35
C TYR A 105 3.60 5.32 11.49
N LYS A 106 4.10 4.10 11.28
CA LYS A 106 4.20 3.10 12.35
C LYS A 106 5.13 3.56 13.46
N ASN A 107 6.28 4.14 13.10
CA ASN A 107 7.25 4.67 14.07
C ASN A 107 6.75 5.97 14.72
N GLU A 108 5.90 6.74 14.05
CA GLU A 108 5.17 7.87 14.65
C GLU A 108 4.00 7.43 15.57
N GLY A 109 3.81 6.13 15.80
CA GLY A 109 2.79 5.60 16.70
C GLY A 109 1.37 5.63 16.14
N LYS A 110 1.20 5.75 14.81
CA LYS A 110 -0.13 5.68 14.20
C LYS A 110 -0.71 4.26 14.28
N PRO A 111 -2.05 4.12 14.42
CA PRO A 111 -2.70 2.80 14.49
C PRO A 111 -2.42 1.97 13.24
N ALA A 112 -2.00 0.72 13.41
CA ALA A 112 -1.57 -0.15 12.31
C ALA A 112 -2.69 -0.46 11.30
N ASP A 113 -3.94 -0.48 11.77
CA ASP A 113 -5.16 -0.65 10.98
C ASP A 113 -5.48 0.56 10.09
N LYS A 114 -4.90 1.73 10.37
CA LYS A 114 -5.05 2.96 9.58
C LYS A 114 -3.89 3.24 8.62
N ILE A 115 -2.85 2.40 8.65
CA ILE A 115 -1.67 2.56 7.79
C ILE A 115 -1.83 1.75 6.51
N VAL A 116 -1.64 2.40 5.35
CA VAL A 116 -1.62 1.78 4.04
C VAL A 116 -0.23 1.95 3.43
N SER A 117 0.44 0.85 3.12
CA SER A 117 1.78 0.89 2.50
C SER A 117 1.69 0.94 0.97
N ILE A 118 2.74 1.44 0.28
CA ILE A 118 2.81 1.40 -1.19
C ILE A 118 2.55 -0.01 -1.74
N PRO A 119 3.14 -1.10 -1.21
CA PRO A 119 2.85 -2.45 -1.71
C PRO A 119 1.37 -2.84 -1.57
N LEU A 120 0.73 -2.52 -0.43
CA LEU A 120 -0.68 -2.85 -0.22
C LEU A 120 -1.57 -2.07 -1.19
N MET A 121 -1.31 -0.78 -1.38
CA MET A 121 -2.01 0.05 -2.35
C MET A 121 -1.81 -0.49 -3.77
N ALA A 122 -0.58 -0.86 -4.15
CA ALA A 122 -0.29 -1.43 -5.46
C ALA A 122 -1.07 -2.74 -5.71
N GLN A 123 -1.14 -3.62 -4.71
CA GLN A 123 -1.91 -4.86 -4.80
C GLN A 123 -3.42 -4.59 -4.92
N ALA A 124 -3.95 -3.62 -4.17
CA ALA A 124 -5.34 -3.21 -4.26
C ALA A 124 -5.67 -2.64 -5.65
N LEU A 125 -4.84 -1.73 -6.18
CA LEU A 125 -5.04 -1.13 -7.50
C LEU A 125 -4.89 -2.17 -8.63
N MET A 126 -3.89 -3.06 -8.56
CA MET A 126 -3.74 -4.18 -9.49
C MET A 126 -5.00 -5.06 -9.53
N THR A 127 -5.59 -5.29 -8.36
CA THR A 127 -6.81 -6.08 -8.22
C THR A 127 -7.98 -5.41 -8.92
N ILE A 128 -8.21 -4.12 -8.67
CA ILE A 128 -9.45 -3.44 -9.08
C ILE A 128 -9.36 -2.81 -10.47
N ILE A 129 -8.18 -2.34 -10.91
CA ILE A 129 -7.97 -1.75 -12.23
C ILE A 129 -7.66 -2.84 -13.26
N LEU A 130 -6.78 -3.77 -12.91
CA LEU A 130 -6.27 -4.80 -13.84
C LEU A 130 -6.95 -6.15 -13.64
N SER A 131 -7.95 -6.24 -12.76
CA SER A 131 -8.72 -7.48 -12.50
C SER A 131 -7.80 -8.68 -12.19
N SER A 132 -6.67 -8.44 -11.51
CA SER A 132 -5.59 -9.42 -11.35
C SER A 132 -5.28 -9.76 -9.87
N PRO A 133 -6.27 -10.28 -9.10
CA PRO A 133 -6.11 -10.63 -7.68
C PRO A 133 -5.11 -11.78 -7.44
N ASP A 134 -5.00 -12.71 -8.38
CA ASP A 134 -4.03 -13.81 -8.38
C ASP A 134 -2.59 -13.28 -8.34
N THR A 135 -2.29 -12.30 -9.21
CA THR A 135 -0.97 -11.68 -9.29
C THR A 135 -0.71 -10.82 -8.06
N ALA A 136 -1.72 -10.05 -7.61
CA ALA A 136 -1.64 -9.28 -6.37
C ALA A 136 -1.31 -10.20 -5.17
N ARG A 137 -1.91 -11.38 -5.08
CA ARG A 137 -1.65 -12.37 -4.03
C ARG A 137 -0.26 -13.01 -4.14
N ALA A 138 0.18 -13.33 -5.36
CA ALA A 138 1.38 -14.10 -5.61
C ALA A 138 2.67 -13.27 -5.51
N ARG A 139 2.66 -12.00 -5.95
CA ARG A 139 3.90 -11.24 -6.18
C ARG A 139 3.83 -9.76 -5.74
N PRO A 140 3.62 -9.45 -4.44
CA PRO A 140 3.54 -8.08 -3.94
C PRO A 140 4.74 -7.20 -4.35
N SER A 141 5.94 -7.76 -4.29
CA SER A 141 7.20 -7.01 -4.42
C SER A 141 7.60 -6.73 -5.87
N SER A 142 7.08 -7.47 -6.86
CA SER A 142 7.42 -7.25 -8.27
C SER A 142 6.55 -6.20 -8.93
N LEU A 143 5.33 -5.97 -8.42
CA LEU A 143 4.37 -5.00 -8.97
C LEU A 143 4.94 -3.58 -9.06
N ILE A 144 5.72 -3.18 -8.06
CA ILE A 144 6.33 -1.84 -8.00
C ILE A 144 7.61 -1.76 -8.86
N LYS A 145 8.18 -2.89 -9.27
CA LYS A 145 9.43 -2.94 -10.05
C LYS A 145 9.19 -2.81 -11.56
N ASP A 146 8.07 -3.32 -12.05
CA ASP A 146 7.71 -3.19 -13.46
C ASP A 146 7.18 -1.78 -13.75
N GLY A 147 7.89 -1.02 -14.58
CA GLY A 147 7.52 0.35 -14.91
C GLY A 147 6.19 0.48 -15.64
N SER A 148 5.83 -0.50 -16.47
CA SER A 148 4.58 -0.49 -17.23
C SER A 148 3.38 -0.75 -16.32
N VAL A 149 3.49 -1.75 -15.44
CA VAL A 149 2.46 -2.05 -14.43
C VAL A 149 2.35 -0.93 -13.42
N TYR A 150 3.47 -0.34 -12.99
CA TYR A 150 3.44 0.79 -12.06
C TYR A 150 2.68 1.97 -12.65
N SER A 151 2.99 2.39 -13.88
CA SER A 151 2.35 3.54 -14.52
C SER A 151 0.86 3.30 -14.84
N SER A 152 0.44 2.04 -15.00
CA SER A 152 -0.97 1.70 -15.23
C SER A 152 -1.82 1.70 -13.97
N ILE A 153 -1.22 1.73 -12.77
CA ILE A 153 -1.94 1.80 -11.49
C ILE A 153 -1.69 3.11 -10.73
N PHE A 154 -0.47 3.66 -10.82
CA PHE A 154 -0.09 4.94 -10.25
C PHE A 154 0.12 5.96 -11.38
N SER A 155 -0.88 6.82 -11.59
CA SER A 155 -0.85 7.87 -12.61
C SER A 155 -1.50 9.14 -12.08
N GLU A 156 -0.90 10.29 -12.39
CA GLU A 156 -1.50 11.60 -12.14
C GLU A 156 -2.76 11.85 -12.98
N SER A 157 -2.96 11.06 -14.05
CA SER A 157 -4.20 11.11 -14.84
C SER A 157 -5.37 10.40 -14.17
N HIS A 158 -5.13 9.55 -13.16
CA HIS A 158 -6.20 8.89 -12.45
C HIS A 158 -6.83 9.85 -11.42
N PRO A 159 -8.16 9.83 -11.24
CA PRO A 159 -8.81 10.63 -10.23
C PRO A 159 -8.28 10.28 -8.84
N ILE A 160 -7.95 11.29 -8.02
CA ILE A 160 -7.39 11.04 -6.67
C ILE A 160 -8.30 10.16 -5.80
N ASN A 161 -9.63 10.27 -5.99
CA ASN A 161 -10.64 9.49 -5.28
C ASN A 161 -10.55 7.98 -5.54
N LEU A 162 -9.94 7.54 -6.65
CA LEU A 162 -9.62 6.14 -6.89
C LEU A 162 -8.79 5.57 -5.73
N TYR A 163 -7.76 6.31 -5.32
CA TYR A 163 -6.80 5.86 -4.32
C TYR A 163 -7.39 5.86 -2.92
N THR A 164 -8.20 6.88 -2.56
CA THR A 164 -8.90 6.91 -1.28
C THR A 164 -9.93 5.79 -1.17
N ASN A 165 -10.70 5.53 -2.22
CA ASN A 165 -11.65 4.42 -2.27
C ASN A 165 -10.94 3.06 -2.18
N ALA A 166 -9.85 2.87 -2.94
CA ALA A 166 -9.05 1.64 -2.87
C ALA A 166 -8.52 1.37 -1.46
N ALA A 167 -8.00 2.40 -0.77
CA ALA A 167 -7.49 2.32 0.59
C ALA A 167 -8.59 1.96 1.62
N LEU A 168 -9.74 2.62 1.55
CA LEU A 168 -10.86 2.35 2.44
C LEU A 168 -11.40 0.93 2.24
N LEU A 169 -11.63 0.53 0.99
CA LEU A 169 -12.19 -0.78 0.68
C LEU A 169 -11.28 -1.92 1.13
N ILE A 170 -9.97 -1.83 0.87
CA ILE A 170 -9.06 -2.90 1.30
C ILE A 170 -8.96 -2.99 2.82
N GLN A 171 -9.04 -1.86 3.54
CA GLN A 171 -9.08 -1.86 5.01
C GLN A 171 -10.38 -2.43 5.57
N HIS A 172 -11.52 -2.10 4.96
CA HIS A 172 -12.81 -2.68 5.34
C HIS A 172 -12.81 -4.19 5.11
N VAL A 173 -12.38 -4.65 3.94
CA VAL A 173 -12.22 -6.08 3.62
C VAL A 173 -11.30 -6.77 4.63
N ASP A 174 -10.14 -6.17 4.95
CA ASP A 174 -9.22 -6.74 5.93
C ASP A 174 -9.81 -6.82 7.34
N ARG A 175 -10.62 -5.85 7.74
CA ARG A 175 -11.30 -5.84 9.04
C ARG A 175 -12.33 -6.95 9.12
N VAL A 176 -13.20 -7.09 8.11
CA VAL A 176 -14.27 -8.10 8.08
C VAL A 176 -13.69 -9.51 7.96
N LEU A 177 -12.66 -9.72 7.12
CA LEU A 177 -11.95 -11.01 7.09
C LEU A 177 -11.29 -11.37 8.43
N LYS A 178 -10.84 -10.38 9.21
CA LYS A 178 -10.27 -10.62 10.55
C LYS A 178 -11.33 -10.96 11.59
N SER A 179 -12.55 -10.45 11.47
CA SER A 179 -13.65 -10.79 12.40
C SER A 179 -14.19 -12.21 12.18
N ARG A 180 -13.98 -12.80 11.00
CA ARG A 180 -14.26 -14.22 10.73
C ARG A 180 -13.30 -15.16 11.46
N SER A 181 -13.71 -15.57 12.65
CA SER A 181 -12.94 -16.44 13.55
C SER A 181 -12.69 -17.84 12.99
N GLU A 182 -13.59 -18.32 12.14
CA GLU A 182 -13.54 -19.62 11.46
C GLU A 182 -12.48 -19.68 10.35
N LEU A 183 -12.11 -18.53 9.78
CA LEU A 183 -11.10 -18.45 8.73
C LEU A 183 -9.69 -18.48 9.32
N LYS A 184 -8.82 -19.34 8.78
CA LYS A 184 -7.40 -19.35 9.13
C LYS A 184 -6.70 -18.13 8.53
N ALA A 185 -5.60 -17.69 9.15
CA ALA A 185 -4.83 -16.53 8.67
C ALA A 185 -4.35 -16.66 7.20
N ARG A 186 -4.01 -17.90 6.78
CA ARG A 186 -3.68 -18.23 5.39
C ARG A 186 -4.86 -17.91 4.47
N ASP A 187 -6.05 -18.37 4.84
CA ASP A 187 -7.23 -18.26 3.99
C ASP A 187 -7.70 -16.81 3.92
N ARG A 188 -7.67 -16.05 5.03
CA ARG A 188 -7.89 -14.59 5.02
C ARG A 188 -6.97 -13.89 4.02
N SER A 189 -5.69 -14.26 4.01
CA SER A 189 -4.71 -13.71 3.08
C SER A 189 -5.00 -14.10 1.62
N ASN A 190 -5.52 -15.31 1.40
CA ASN A 190 -5.88 -15.82 0.07
C ASN A 190 -7.16 -15.19 -0.47
N LEU A 191 -8.15 -14.89 0.38
CA LEU A 191 -9.44 -14.31 -0.02
C LEU A 191 -9.36 -12.80 -0.25
N ARG A 192 -8.55 -12.07 0.53
CA ARG A 192 -8.47 -10.60 0.55
C ARG A 192 -8.70 -9.91 -0.80
N PHE A 193 -7.86 -10.21 -1.79
CA PHE A 193 -7.89 -9.51 -3.08
C PHE A 193 -9.05 -9.98 -3.96
N TYR A 194 -9.49 -11.22 -3.82
CA TYR A 194 -10.65 -11.72 -4.53
C TYR A 194 -11.95 -11.13 -3.98
N THR A 195 -12.07 -10.99 -2.65
CA THR A 195 -13.17 -10.26 -2.01
C THR A 195 -13.19 -8.80 -2.45
N LEU A 196 -12.02 -8.14 -2.50
CA LEU A 196 -11.92 -6.77 -3.01
C LEU A 196 -12.40 -6.66 -4.47
N LEU A 197 -11.97 -7.57 -5.35
CA LEU A 197 -12.44 -7.60 -6.75
C LEU A 197 -13.95 -7.77 -6.83
N TRP A 198 -14.50 -8.76 -6.10
CA TRP A 198 -15.94 -9.04 -6.09
C TRP A 198 -16.76 -7.84 -5.65
N LEU A 199 -16.33 -7.20 -4.56
CA LEU A 199 -17.00 -6.05 -3.97
C LEU A 199 -17.04 -4.88 -4.95
N VAL A 200 -15.90 -4.53 -5.56
CA VAL A 200 -15.82 -3.41 -6.51
C VAL A 200 -16.60 -3.71 -7.78
N ALA A 201 -16.50 -4.93 -8.31
CA ALA A 201 -17.21 -5.32 -9.52
C ALA A 201 -18.73 -5.29 -9.32
N SER A 202 -19.21 -5.77 -8.17
CA SER A 202 -20.63 -5.72 -7.81
C SER A 202 -21.11 -4.28 -7.61
N SER A 203 -20.34 -3.47 -6.86
CA SER A 203 -20.69 -2.07 -6.56
C SER A 203 -20.71 -1.18 -7.81
N THR A 204 -19.85 -1.47 -8.79
CA THR A 204 -19.79 -0.74 -10.07
C THR A 204 -20.67 -1.37 -11.15
N ARG A 205 -21.25 -2.55 -10.88
CA ARG A 205 -21.95 -3.40 -11.85
C ARG A 205 -21.12 -3.66 -13.12
N LYS A 206 -19.80 -3.81 -12.96
CA LYS A 206 -18.83 -4.02 -14.05
C LYS A 206 -17.82 -5.08 -13.66
N THR A 207 -17.62 -6.09 -14.51
CA THR A 207 -16.59 -7.11 -14.29
C THR A 207 -15.16 -6.55 -14.38
N HIS A 208 -14.98 -5.49 -15.18
CA HIS A 208 -13.70 -4.80 -15.37
C HIS A 208 -13.88 -3.28 -15.19
N PRO A 209 -14.01 -2.80 -13.95
CA PRO A 209 -14.22 -1.38 -13.68
C PRO A 209 -12.97 -0.57 -14.02
N LYS A 210 -13.18 0.64 -14.54
CA LYS A 210 -12.09 1.59 -14.84
C LYS A 210 -11.80 2.49 -13.63
N ALA A 211 -10.69 3.22 -13.68
CA ALA A 211 -10.31 4.20 -12.66
C ALA A 211 -11.45 5.17 -12.28
N GLU A 212 -12.17 5.66 -13.29
CA GLU A 212 -13.29 6.60 -13.16
C GLU A 212 -14.52 5.96 -12.51
N ASP A 213 -14.75 4.67 -12.73
CA ASP A 213 -15.87 3.94 -12.13
C ASP A 213 -15.64 3.78 -10.63
N ILE A 214 -14.41 3.40 -10.26
CA ILE A 214 -14.02 3.20 -8.86
C ILE A 214 -13.95 4.53 -8.12
N ALA A 215 -13.50 5.60 -8.78
CA ALA A 215 -13.44 6.94 -8.21
C ALA A 215 -14.83 7.53 -7.86
N LYS A 216 -15.89 7.05 -8.53
CA LYS A 216 -17.29 7.46 -8.26
C LYS A 216 -17.94 6.69 -7.12
N LEU A 217 -17.33 5.60 -6.65
CA LEU A 217 -17.85 4.87 -5.51
C LEU A 217 -17.79 5.73 -4.24
N ASP A 218 -18.69 5.45 -3.31
CA ASP A 218 -18.60 5.95 -1.94
C ASP A 218 -18.24 4.78 -1.04
N ALA A 219 -16.94 4.52 -0.89
CA ALA A 219 -16.42 3.38 -0.13
C ALA A 219 -16.87 3.37 1.36
N ARG A 220 -17.34 4.51 1.88
CA ARG A 220 -17.84 4.64 3.26
C ARG A 220 -19.26 4.12 3.43
N LYS A 221 -20.03 4.03 2.35
CA LYS A 221 -21.40 3.51 2.36
C LYS A 221 -21.47 2.00 2.22
N ILE A 222 -20.37 1.38 1.79
CA ILE A 222 -20.29 -0.07 1.69
C ILE A 222 -20.22 -0.64 3.11
N ASP A 223 -21.25 -1.39 3.48
CA ASP A 223 -21.40 -1.94 4.82
C ASP A 223 -20.76 -3.33 4.98
N ASP A 224 -20.71 -3.81 6.22
CA ASP A 224 -20.13 -5.10 6.53
C ASP A 224 -20.90 -6.25 5.87
N GLY A 225 -22.22 -6.15 5.74
CA GLY A 225 -23.05 -7.18 5.14
C GLY A 225 -22.73 -7.41 3.66
N GLU A 226 -22.47 -6.34 2.90
CA GLU A 226 -22.01 -6.44 1.51
C GLU A 226 -20.66 -7.14 1.40
N ILE A 227 -19.74 -6.84 2.33
CA ILE A 227 -18.42 -7.46 2.38
C ILE A 227 -18.52 -8.93 2.80
N GLU A 228 -19.36 -9.25 3.78
CA GLU A 228 -19.62 -10.62 4.23
C GLU A 228 -20.19 -11.48 3.09
N ALA A 229 -21.17 -10.95 2.34
CA ALA A 229 -21.70 -11.62 1.16
C ALA A 229 -20.63 -11.85 0.08
N ALA A 230 -19.76 -10.86 -0.15
CA ALA A 230 -18.64 -11.01 -1.07
C ALA A 230 -17.63 -12.08 -0.61
N ILE A 231 -17.37 -12.19 0.70
CA ILE A 231 -16.51 -13.24 1.25
C ILE A 231 -17.14 -14.62 1.00
N ASP A 232 -18.44 -14.78 1.24
CA ASP A 232 -19.12 -16.06 1.05
C ASP A 232 -19.09 -16.54 -0.39
N GLU A 233 -19.33 -15.66 -1.36
CA GLU A 233 -19.27 -15.99 -2.78
C GLU A 233 -17.85 -16.39 -3.22
N VAL A 234 -16.85 -15.63 -2.77
CA VAL A 234 -15.44 -15.95 -3.06
C VAL A 234 -15.01 -17.25 -2.37
N TRP A 235 -15.47 -17.50 -1.14
CA TRP A 235 -15.15 -18.70 -0.39
C TRP A 235 -15.64 -19.96 -1.11
N LYS A 236 -16.88 -19.97 -1.63
CA LYS A 236 -17.43 -21.12 -2.36
C LYS A 236 -16.53 -21.54 -3.53
N LEU A 237 -16.10 -20.56 -4.33
CA LEU A 237 -15.23 -20.79 -5.49
C LEU A 237 -13.81 -21.20 -5.07
N TYR A 238 -13.31 -20.61 -3.99
CA TYR A 238 -12.00 -20.95 -3.43
C TYR A 238 -11.95 -22.37 -2.86
N ASP A 239 -12.98 -22.77 -2.14
CA ASP A 239 -13.11 -24.09 -1.51
C ASP A 239 -13.29 -25.20 -2.56
N ALA A 240 -14.06 -24.93 -3.63
CA ALA A 240 -14.18 -25.84 -4.77
C ALA A 240 -12.83 -26.14 -5.46
N LEU A 241 -11.85 -25.24 -5.34
CA LEU A 241 -10.48 -25.42 -5.83
C LEU A 241 -9.51 -25.97 -4.76
N GLY A 242 -10.04 -26.46 -3.65
CA GLY A 242 -9.29 -27.11 -2.58
C GLY A 242 -8.67 -26.17 -1.54
N ALA A 243 -9.15 -24.92 -1.44
CA ALA A 243 -8.79 -23.96 -0.40
C ALA A 243 -7.26 -23.91 -0.09
N SER A 244 -6.45 -23.72 -1.14
CA SER A 244 -4.98 -23.76 -1.05
C SER A 244 -4.32 -22.46 -1.49
N ASP A 245 -3.03 -22.29 -1.15
CA ASP A 245 -2.23 -21.17 -1.66
C ASP A 245 -2.07 -21.24 -3.18
N GLN A 246 -2.00 -22.45 -3.73
CA GLN A 246 -1.89 -22.72 -5.16
C GLN A 246 -3.15 -22.28 -5.90
N ALA A 247 -4.34 -22.60 -5.36
CA ALA A 247 -5.60 -22.13 -5.91
C ALA A 247 -5.68 -20.59 -5.93
N ALA A 248 -5.28 -19.94 -4.83
CA ALA A 248 -5.35 -18.48 -4.71
C ALA A 248 -4.32 -17.74 -5.59
N LYS A 249 -3.19 -18.37 -5.92
CA LYS A 249 -2.13 -17.80 -6.79
C LYS A 249 -2.29 -18.21 -8.25
N GLY A 250 -3.15 -19.19 -8.54
CA GLY A 250 -3.45 -19.69 -9.87
C GLY A 250 -4.48 -18.84 -10.61
N SER A 251 -4.57 -19.02 -11.92
CA SER A 251 -5.51 -18.26 -12.75
C SER A 251 -6.96 -18.73 -12.63
N ASP A 252 -7.18 -19.95 -12.15
CA ASP A 252 -8.50 -20.61 -12.26
C ASP A 252 -9.51 -19.99 -11.29
N LEU A 253 -9.09 -19.62 -10.08
CA LEU A 253 -9.94 -18.89 -9.15
C LEU A 253 -10.37 -17.53 -9.72
N ARG A 254 -9.43 -16.79 -10.33
CA ARG A 254 -9.75 -15.52 -11.01
C ARG A 254 -10.79 -15.74 -12.12
N LYS A 255 -10.61 -16.75 -12.98
CA LYS A 255 -11.56 -17.05 -14.06
C LYS A 255 -12.96 -17.34 -13.51
N GLY A 256 -13.05 -18.25 -12.53
CA GLY A 256 -14.33 -18.60 -11.91
C GLY A 256 -15.03 -17.40 -11.26
N ILE A 257 -14.27 -16.51 -10.61
CA ILE A 257 -14.82 -15.28 -10.03
C ILE A 257 -15.33 -14.31 -11.10
N VAL A 258 -14.58 -14.09 -12.17
CA VAL A 258 -14.99 -13.20 -13.27
C VAL A 258 -16.25 -13.73 -13.95
N GLU A 259 -16.34 -15.04 -14.18
CA GLU A 259 -17.52 -15.69 -14.74
C GLU A 259 -18.73 -15.55 -13.82
N ALA A 260 -18.58 -15.86 -12.53
CA ALA A 260 -19.66 -15.72 -11.54
C ALA A 260 -20.14 -14.26 -11.40
N LEU A 261 -19.21 -13.29 -11.40
CA LEU A 261 -19.55 -11.86 -11.41
C LEU A 261 -20.31 -11.48 -12.67
N ALA A 262 -19.89 -11.95 -13.84
CA ALA A 262 -20.60 -11.67 -15.10
C ALA A 262 -22.04 -12.18 -15.04
N THR A 263 -22.26 -13.41 -14.55
CA THR A 263 -23.60 -13.98 -14.37
C THR A 263 -24.45 -13.17 -13.39
N LYS A 264 -23.89 -12.81 -12.22
CA LYS A 264 -24.57 -12.00 -11.20
C LYS A 264 -25.00 -10.64 -11.76
N ILE A 265 -24.08 -9.93 -12.40
CA ILE A 265 -24.33 -8.60 -12.95
C ILE A 265 -25.41 -8.66 -14.04
N VAL A 266 -25.37 -9.66 -14.93
CA VAL A 266 -26.43 -9.83 -15.95
C VAL A 266 -27.79 -10.11 -15.34
N ALA A 267 -27.85 -10.91 -14.28
CA ALA A 267 -29.10 -11.19 -13.57
C ALA A 267 -29.69 -9.92 -12.94
N GLU A 268 -28.86 -9.10 -12.29
CA GLU A 268 -29.29 -7.83 -11.67
C GLU A 268 -29.85 -6.84 -12.70
N HIS A 269 -29.21 -6.72 -13.88
CA HIS A 269 -29.72 -5.85 -14.95
C HIS A 269 -31.09 -6.30 -15.50
N LYS A 270 -31.37 -7.61 -15.53
CA LYS A 270 -32.67 -8.12 -15.97
C LYS A 270 -33.78 -7.79 -14.98
N VAL A 271 -33.50 -7.88 -13.68
CA VAL A 271 -34.46 -7.56 -12.62
C VAL A 271 -34.86 -6.09 -12.68
N ASP A 272 -33.89 -5.18 -12.81
CA ASP A 272 -34.18 -3.74 -12.92
C ASP A 272 -35.06 -3.43 -14.14
N ALA A 273 -34.81 -4.09 -15.28
CA ALA A 273 -35.60 -3.93 -16.50
C ALA A 273 -37.02 -4.56 -16.45
N THR A 274 -37.35 -5.33 -15.40
CA THR A 274 -38.70 -5.88 -15.20
C THR A 274 -39.53 -5.09 -14.18
N VAL A 275 -38.92 -4.13 -13.48
CA VAL A 275 -39.55 -3.30 -12.44
C VAL A 275 -39.88 -1.89 -12.95
N GLU A 276 -39.33 -1.47 -14.10
CA GLU A 276 -39.77 -0.32 -14.90
C GLU A 276 -40.92 -0.67 -15.87
#